data_AF-A0A9P6QKE7-F1
#
_entry.id   AF-A0A9P6QKE7-F1
#
_cell.length_a   1.000
_cell.length_b   1.000
_cell.length_c   1.000
_cell.angle_alpha   90.00
_cell.angle_beta   90.00
_cell.angle_gamma   90.00
#
_symmetry.space_group_name_H-M   'P 1'
#
loop_
_entity.id
_entity.type
_entity.pdbx_description
1 polymer ?
#
loop_
_entity_poly.entity_id
_entity_poly.type
_entity_poly.pdbx_seq_one_letter_code
_entity_poly.pdbx_strand_id
1 'polypeptide(L)'
;DVKEHKQAIPFRRFNGGIGRTAQAKPFGMTMARWPAKSCEFVLDLLKNAESNAEVKGLEQEALVIKHIQVNQAPRQRRRTYRAH
;
A
#
# COMPACT_ATOMS: atom_id res chain seq x y z
N ASP A 1 9.01 -2.50 7.95
CA ASP A 1 9.31 -3.63 7.03
C ASP A 1 9.38 -3.28 5.55
N VAL A 2 8.30 -2.83 4.92
CA VAL A 2 8.31 -2.60 3.46
C VAL A 2 9.32 -1.52 3.05
N LYS A 3 9.43 -0.41 3.80
CA LYS A 3 10.40 0.68 3.56
C LYS A 3 11.86 0.24 3.67
N GLU A 4 12.11 -0.79 4.48
CA GLU A 4 13.43 -1.39 4.71
C GLU A 4 13.67 -2.63 3.83
N HIS A 5 12.77 -2.91 2.89
CA HIS A 5 12.80 -4.07 2.01
C HIS A 5 12.82 -5.44 2.70
N LYS A 6 12.41 -5.51 3.97
CA LYS A 6 12.35 -6.76 4.74
C LYS A 6 11.20 -7.67 4.27
N GLN A 7 10.05 -7.09 3.92
CA GLN A 7 8.88 -7.82 3.44
C GLN A 7 8.25 -7.09 2.26
N ALA A 8 8.06 -7.79 1.15
CA ALA A 8 7.46 -7.24 -0.07
C ALA A 8 5.93 -7.36 -0.05
N ILE A 9 5.26 -6.42 -0.72
CA ILE A 9 3.82 -6.46 -0.94
C ILE A 9 3.55 -7.22 -2.26
N PRO A 10 2.72 -8.27 -2.26
CA PRO A 10 2.37 -9.01 -3.48
C PRO A 10 1.49 -8.17 -4.41
N PHE A 11 1.85 -8.11 -5.69
CA PHE A 11 1.07 -7.40 -6.72
C PHE A 11 0.18 -8.42 -7.44
N ARG A 12 -1.12 -8.42 -7.12
CA ARG A 12 -2.08 -9.42 -7.62
C ARG A 12 -2.86 -8.98 -8.87
N ARG A 13 -3.31 -7.72 -8.91
CA ARG A 13 -4.19 -7.18 -9.98
C ARG A 13 -3.42 -6.46 -11.08
N PHE A 14 -2.55 -5.53 -10.69
CA PHE A 14 -1.77 -4.70 -11.63
C PHE A 14 -0.30 -5.12 -11.57
N ASN A 15 0.04 -6.21 -12.26
CA ASN A 15 1.37 -6.84 -12.16
C ASN A 15 2.11 -6.99 -13.51
N GLY A 16 1.62 -6.36 -14.57
CA GLY A 16 2.28 -6.36 -15.87
C GLY A 16 3.67 -5.73 -15.82
N GLY A 17 4.70 -6.47 -16.25
CA GLY A 17 6.08 -5.98 -16.33
C GLY A 17 6.80 -5.85 -14.98
N ILE A 18 6.25 -6.41 -13.90
CA ILE A 18 6.88 -6.39 -12.58
C ILE A 18 7.84 -7.58 -12.43
N GLY A 19 9.01 -7.34 -11.83
CA GLY A 19 9.99 -8.39 -11.53
C GLY A 19 9.55 -9.33 -10.41
N ARG A 20 10.06 -10.56 -10.45
CA ARG A 20 9.80 -11.60 -9.46
C ARG A 20 10.67 -11.42 -8.22
N THR A 21 10.20 -11.89 -7.06
CA THR A 21 10.99 -11.92 -5.81
C THR A 21 10.58 -13.10 -4.94
N ALA A 22 11.56 -13.69 -4.23
CA ALA A 22 11.32 -14.80 -3.31
C ALA A 22 10.39 -14.41 -2.14
N GLN A 23 10.37 -13.13 -1.76
CA GLN A 23 9.50 -12.60 -0.70
C GLN A 23 8.00 -12.68 -1.06
N ALA A 24 7.65 -12.96 -2.30
CA ALA A 24 6.26 -13.18 -2.72
C ALA A 24 5.74 -14.58 -2.35
N LYS A 25 6.64 -15.55 -2.08
CA LYS A 25 6.31 -16.96 -1.81
C LYS A 25 5.32 -17.16 -0.64
N PRO A 26 5.47 -16.48 0.51
CA PRO A 26 4.51 -16.62 1.62
C PRO A 26 3.07 -16.22 1.26
N PHE A 27 2.92 -15.37 0.24
CA PHE A 27 1.62 -14.90 -0.23
C PHE A 27 1.07 -15.73 -1.40
N GLY A 28 1.72 -16.84 -1.76
CA GLY A 28 1.34 -17.67 -2.90
C GLY A 28 1.53 -17.00 -4.26
N MET A 29 2.40 -15.97 -4.33
CA MET A 29 2.61 -15.16 -5.52
C MET A 29 4.07 -15.23 -5.96
N THR A 30 4.33 -14.87 -7.21
CA THR A 30 5.71 -14.80 -7.77
C THR A 30 6.21 -13.36 -7.89
N MET A 31 5.30 -12.38 -7.94
CA MET A 31 5.59 -10.97 -8.19
C MET A 31 5.22 -10.10 -7.00
N ALA A 32 6.17 -9.30 -6.52
CA ALA A 32 5.99 -8.36 -5.42
C ALA A 32 6.96 -7.18 -5.52
N ARG A 33 6.64 -6.08 -4.83
CA ARG A 33 7.44 -4.85 -4.77
C ARG A 33 7.36 -4.20 -3.38
N TRP A 34 8.18 -3.17 -3.20
CA TRP A 34 8.20 -2.33 -2.01
C TRP A 34 7.81 -0.88 -2.34
N PRO A 35 6.52 -0.56 -2.49
CA PRO A 35 6.07 0.78 -2.85
C PRO A 35 6.18 1.74 -1.64
N ALA A 36 7.39 2.22 -1.36
CA ALA A 36 7.72 2.99 -0.15
C ALA A 36 6.78 4.20 0.06
N LYS A 37 6.61 5.04 -0.98
CA LYS A 37 5.76 6.23 -0.92
C LYS A 37 4.29 5.89 -0.65
N SER A 38 3.75 4.85 -1.27
CA SER A 38 2.36 4.44 -1.04
C SER A 38 2.16 3.89 0.37
N CYS A 39 3.14 3.15 0.90
CA CYS A 39 3.07 2.62 2.26
C CYS A 39 3.09 3.74 3.31
N GLU A 40 3.86 4.81 3.07
CA GLU A 40 3.92 5.98 3.96
C GLU A 40 2.53 6.62 4.12
N PHE A 41 1.83 6.91 3.02
CA PHE A 41 0.46 7.46 3.10
C PHE A 41 -0.54 6.53 3.82
N VAL A 42 -0.41 5.22 3.63
CA VAL A 42 -1.29 4.25 4.33
C VAL A 42 -0.97 4.22 5.83
N LEU A 43 0.30 4.30 6.22
CA LEU A 43 0.69 4.34 7.63
C LEU A 43 0.19 5.62 8.30
N ASP A 44 0.28 6.77 7.62
CA ASP A 44 -0.24 8.03 8.14
C ASP A 44 -1.76 7.97 8.34
N LEU A 45 -2.50 7.32 7.42
CA LEU A 45 -3.93 7.10 7.56
C LEU A 45 -4.26 6.17 8.75
N LEU A 46 -3.47 5.12 8.97
CA LEU A 46 -3.68 4.19 10.08
C LEU A 46 -3.41 4.85 11.43
N LYS A 47 -2.35 5.65 11.55
CA LYS A 47 -2.08 6.45 12.76
C LYS A 47 -3.22 7.40 13.08
N ASN A 48 -3.79 8.05 12.05
CA ASN A 48 -4.96 8.89 12.24
C ASN A 48 -6.17 8.09 12.73
N ALA A 49 -6.42 6.90 12.17
CA ALA A 49 -7.49 6.01 12.60
C ALA A 49 -7.32 5.54 14.05
N GLU A 50 -6.08 5.24 14.46
CA GLU A 50 -5.71 4.90 15.84
C GLU A 50 -5.99 6.07 16.80
N SER A 51 -5.57 7.30 16.47
CA SER A 51 -5.92 8.49 17.26
C SER A 51 -7.43 8.71 17.38
N ASN A 52 -8.19 8.45 16.31
CA ASN A 52 -9.66 8.54 16.36
C ASN A 52 -10.27 7.46 17.26
N ALA A 53 -9.66 6.29 17.37
CA ALA A 53 -10.12 5.23 18.25
C ALA A 53 -9.83 5.53 19.72
N GLU A 54 -8.65 6.12 20.00
CA GLU A 54 -8.27 6.62 21.33
C GLU A 54 -9.26 7.66 21.85
N VAL A 55 -9.59 8.64 21.02
CA VAL A 55 -10.57 9.69 21.34
C VAL A 55 -11.95 9.10 21.64
N LYS A 56 -12.29 7.97 21.03
CA LYS A 56 -13.54 7.24 21.28
C LYS A 56 -13.48 6.31 22.49
N GLY A 57 -12.36 6.20 23.17
CA GLY A 57 -12.15 5.30 24.31
C GLY A 57 -12.19 3.82 23.93
N LEU A 58 -11.85 3.48 22.68
CA LEU A 58 -11.77 2.10 22.22
C LEU A 58 -10.38 1.52 22.55
N GLU A 59 -10.35 0.23 22.87
CA GLU A 59 -9.10 -0.50 23.10
C GLU A 59 -8.38 -0.74 21.77
N GLN A 60 -7.22 -0.09 21.58
CA GLN A 60 -6.47 -0.08 20.32
C GLN A 60 -5.98 -1.47 19.91
N GLU A 61 -5.59 -2.29 20.87
CA GLU A 61 -5.05 -3.65 20.63
C GLU A 61 -6.10 -4.62 20.10
N ALA A 62 -7.38 -4.38 20.43
CA ALA A 62 -8.50 -5.19 19.96
C ALA A 62 -9.02 -4.76 18.57
N LEU A 63 -8.48 -3.68 17.98
CA LEU A 63 -8.96 -3.15 16.71
C LEU A 63 -8.51 -4.02 15.53
N VAL A 64 -9.45 -4.27 14.62
CA VAL A 64 -9.19 -4.99 13.37
C VAL A 64 -9.62 -4.14 12.18
N ILE A 65 -8.79 -4.09 11.15
CA ILE A 65 -9.13 -3.45 9.87
C ILE A 65 -10.19 -4.30 9.17
N LYS A 66 -11.47 -3.95 9.33
CA LYS A 66 -12.59 -4.67 8.71
C LYS A 66 -12.75 -4.38 7.22
N HIS A 67 -12.44 -3.15 6.80
CA HIS A 67 -12.71 -2.70 5.43
C HIS A 67 -11.62 -1.71 4.97
N ILE A 68 -11.07 -1.97 3.78
CA ILE A 68 -10.18 -1.07 3.05
C ILE A 68 -10.71 -0.92 1.64
N GLN A 69 -10.79 0.33 1.17
CA GLN A 69 -11.15 0.67 -0.18
C GLN A 69 -10.22 1.76 -0.70
N VAL A 70 -9.80 1.63 -1.96
CA VAL A 70 -8.97 2.61 -2.65
C VAL A 70 -9.69 3.03 -3.93
N ASN A 71 -9.97 4.34 -4.06
CA ASN A 71 -10.62 4.93 -5.22
C ASN A 71 -9.63 5.79 -6.01
N GLN A 72 -9.85 5.90 -7.33
CA GLN A 72 -9.02 6.75 -8.18
C GLN A 72 -9.50 8.21 -8.09
N ALA A 73 -8.59 9.13 -7.79
CA ALA A 73 -8.85 10.56 -7.84
C ALA A 73 -8.76 11.12 -9.28
N PRO A 74 -9.35 12.31 -9.56
CA PRO A 74 -9.20 12.97 -10.86
C PRO A 74 -7.71 13.16 -11.24
N ARG A 75 -7.36 12.81 -12.48
CA ARG A 75 -5.97 12.90 -12.95
C ARG A 75 -5.60 14.34 -13.27
N GLN A 76 -4.48 14.82 -12.71
CA GLN A 76 -3.91 16.11 -13.09
C GLN A 76 -3.14 15.98 -14.41
N ARG A 77 -3.32 16.95 -15.33
CA ARG A 77 -2.67 16.93 -16.65
C ARG A 77 -1.27 17.55 -16.58
N ARG A 78 -0.30 16.88 -17.21
CA ARG A 78 1.06 17.38 -17.48
C ARG A 78 1.38 17.11 -18.96
N ARG A 79 2.33 17.85 -19.54
CA ARG A 79 2.72 17.69 -20.95
C ARG A 79 3.96 16.79 -21.07
N THR A 80 3.98 15.95 -22.11
CA THR A 80 5.15 15.16 -22.55
C THR A 80 5.25 15.26 -24.06
N TYR A 81 6.37 15.71 -24.60
CA TYR A 81 6.63 15.75 -26.05
C TYR A 81 7.02 14.35 -26.55
N ARG A 82 6.59 14.00 -27.76
CA ARG A 82 6.87 12.71 -28.42
C ARG A 82 7.31 12.95 -29.87
N ALA A 83 7.53 11.88 -30.63
CA ALA A 83 7.99 11.92 -32.01
C ALA A 83 7.14 12.87 -32.90
N HIS A 84 7.78 13.33 -33.99
CA HIS A 84 7.20 14.21 -35.00
C HIS A 84 5.99 13.61 -35.69
#